data_AF-A0A9D3Z4W3-F1
#
_entry.id   AF-A0A9D3Z4W3-F1
#
_cell.length_a   1.000
_cell.length_b   1.000
_cell.length_c   1.000
_cell.angle_alpha   90.00
_cell.angle_beta   90.00
_cell.angle_gamma   90.00
#
_symmetry.space_group_name_H-M   'P 1'
#
loop_
_entity.id
_entity.type
_entity.pdbx_description
1 polymer ?
#
loop_
_entity_poly.entity_id
_entity_poly.type
_entity_poly.pdbx_seq_one_letter_code
_entity_poly.pdbx_strand_id
1 'polypeptide(L)' 'MGNYYCDCNLGWTGKDCNEDCKCNGHSMCEAGVGICDLCLNKTTGPYCNQCLVGHYGDPTKSYGEFYCSLKM' A
#
# COMPACT_ATOMS: atom_id res chain seq x y z
N MET A 1 32.96 -6.04 1.26
CA MET A 1 31.90 -5.21 1.88
C MET A 1 30.57 -5.63 1.26
N GLY A 2 29.72 -6.32 2.02
CA GLY A 2 28.41 -6.72 1.54
C GLY A 2 27.41 -5.58 1.74
N ASN A 3 26.64 -5.24 0.69
CA ASN A 3 25.44 -4.44 0.87
C ASN A 3 24.36 -5.36 1.45
N TYR A 4 23.96 -5.13 2.70
CA TYR A 4 22.70 -5.65 3.20
C TYR A 4 21.62 -4.65 2.80
N TYR A 5 20.55 -5.14 2.17
CA TYR A 5 19.33 -4.37 1.96
C TYR A 5 18.23 -5.01 2.81
N CYS A 6 17.38 -4.19 3.40
CA CYS A 6 16.20 -4.66 4.09
C CYS A 6 15.12 -5.00 3.06
N ASP A 7 14.47 -6.14 3.23
CA ASP A 7 13.24 -6.45 2.51
C ASP A 7 12.08 -5.84 3.30
N CYS A 8 11.50 -4.75 2.78
CA CYS A 8 10.50 -3.97 3.50
C CYS A 8 9.09 -4.56 3.34
N ASN A 9 8.30 -4.48 4.40
CA ASN A 9 6.88 -4.78 4.32
C ASN A 9 6.15 -3.77 3.42
N LEU A 10 5.07 -4.20 2.78
CA LEU A 10 4.23 -3.33 1.95
C LEU A 10 3.82 -2.05 2.69
N GLY A 11 3.98 -0.91 2.02
CA GLY A 11 3.72 0.41 2.58
C GLY A 11 4.89 1.05 3.32
N TRP A 12 6.04 0.37 3.44
CA TRP A 12 7.23 0.87 4.10
C TRP A 12 8.43 0.86 3.17
N THR A 13 9.30 1.84 3.32
CA THR A 13 10.52 2.01 2.52
C THR A 13 11.65 2.61 3.36
N GLY A 14 12.77 2.95 2.70
CA GLY A 14 13.97 3.47 3.32
C GLY A 14 14.95 2.38 3.75
N LYS A 15 16.17 2.78 4.11
CA LYS A 15 17.27 1.87 4.46
C LYS A 15 16.89 0.90 5.60
N ASP A 16 16.10 1.37 6.55
CA ASP A 16 15.71 0.64 7.75
C ASP A 16 14.20 0.30 7.77
N CYS A 17 13.49 0.42 6.64
CA CYS A 17 12.06 0.15 6.49
C CYS A 17 11.14 0.87 7.49
N ASN A 18 11.51 2.10 7.89
CA ASN A 18 10.78 2.91 8.86
C ASN A 18 10.14 4.16 8.24
N GLU A 19 10.23 4.32 6.92
CA GLU A 19 9.59 5.41 6.18
C GLU A 19 8.25 4.93 5.62
N ASP A 20 7.17 5.59 6.01
CA ASP A 20 5.83 5.31 5.52
C ASP A 20 5.66 5.85 4.09
N CYS A 21 5.33 4.97 3.14
CA CYS A 21 5.10 5.27 1.73
C CYS A 21 3.97 6.29 1.49
N LYS A 22 3.09 6.55 2.47
CA LYS A 22 1.90 7.39 2.34
C LYS A 22 0.87 6.88 1.32
N CYS A 23 0.86 5.57 1.11
CA CYS A 23 -0.06 4.87 0.21
C CYS A 23 -1.03 3.95 0.98
N ASN A 24 -1.37 4.29 2.22
CA ASN A 24 -2.26 3.52 3.11
C ASN A 24 -1.87 2.04 3.29
N GLY A 25 -0.58 1.71 3.13
CA GLY A 25 -0.13 0.32 3.21
C GLY A 25 -0.48 -0.54 1.98
N HIS A 26 -0.74 0.09 0.83
CA HIS A 26 -1.21 -0.59 -0.38
C HIS A 26 -0.28 -0.46 -1.59
N SER A 27 0.89 0.14 -1.47
CA SER A 27 1.89 0.23 -2.54
C SER A 27 3.30 0.14 -1.93
N MET A 28 4.27 -0.32 -2.72
CA MET A 28 5.69 -0.32 -2.36
C MET A 28 6.36 1.03 -2.56
N CYS A 29 5.66 1.97 -3.19
CA CYS A 29 6.12 3.31 -3.53
C CYS A 29 7.54 3.32 -4.14
N GLU A 30 7.80 2.45 -5.12
CA GLU A 30 9.13 2.28 -5.71
C GLU A 30 9.59 3.55 -6.43
N ALA A 31 8.62 4.31 -6.96
CA ALA A 31 8.84 5.63 -7.54
C ALA A 31 9.17 6.73 -6.51
N GLY A 32 8.96 6.47 -5.21
CA GLY A 32 9.24 7.37 -4.09
C GLY A 32 8.06 7.58 -3.15
N VAL A 33 8.35 8.04 -1.93
CA VAL A 33 7.34 8.33 -0.90
C VAL A 33 6.26 9.28 -1.42
N GLY A 34 4.99 8.90 -1.26
CA GLY A 34 3.83 9.65 -1.75
C GLY A 34 3.49 9.45 -3.23
N ILE A 35 4.28 8.67 -3.97
CA ILE A 35 4.01 8.28 -5.36
C ILE A 35 3.54 6.83 -5.36
N CYS A 36 2.22 6.63 -5.31
CA CYS A 36 1.61 5.32 -5.29
C CYS A 36 1.46 4.77 -6.72
N ASP A 37 2.54 4.17 -7.19
CA ASP A 37 2.72 3.57 -8.53
C ASP A 37 1.79 2.37 -8.80
N LEU A 38 1.61 1.48 -7.82
CA LEU A 38 0.79 0.28 -7.91
C LEU A 38 -0.04 0.07 -6.64
N CYS A 39 -1.34 0.36 -6.73
CA CYS A 39 -2.27 0.08 -5.64
C CYS A 39 -2.68 -1.41 -5.61
N LEU A 40 -2.43 -2.03 -4.45
CA LEU A 40 -2.74 -3.41 -4.11
C LEU A 40 -3.99 -3.48 -3.21
N ASN A 41 -4.31 -4.67 -2.68
CA ASN A 41 -5.46 -4.92 -1.81
C ASN A 41 -6.81 -4.40 -2.34
N LYS A 42 -6.98 -4.42 -3.67
CA LYS A 42 -8.20 -3.96 -4.36
C LYS A 42 -8.51 -2.48 -4.11
N THR A 43 -7.46 -1.67 -3.97
CA THR A 43 -7.55 -0.22 -3.84
C THR A 43 -7.14 0.49 -5.14
N THR A 44 -7.43 1.78 -5.22
CA THR A 44 -7.10 2.68 -6.33
C THR A 44 -7.08 4.12 -5.85
N GLY A 45 -6.86 5.06 -6.77
CA GLY A 45 -6.72 6.48 -6.50
C GLY A 45 -5.26 6.87 -6.22
N PRO A 46 -4.99 8.18 -6.08
CA PRO A 46 -3.63 8.72 -5.99
C PRO A 46 -2.86 8.26 -4.74
N TYR A 47 -3.57 7.86 -3.69
CA TYR A 47 -2.98 7.38 -2.43
C TYR A 47 -3.46 5.98 -2.05
N CYS A 48 -3.98 5.22 -3.03
CA CYS A 48 -4.63 3.93 -2.79
C CYS A 48 -5.75 4.02 -1.74
N ASN A 49 -6.46 5.15 -1.73
CA ASN A 49 -7.42 5.55 -0.70
C ASN A 49 -8.89 5.35 -1.15
N GLN A 50 -9.11 4.58 -2.21
CA GLN A 50 -10.42 4.25 -2.75
C GLN A 50 -10.46 2.75 -3.03
N CYS A 51 -11.62 2.11 -2.89
CA CYS A 51 -11.75 0.74 -3.37
C CYS A 51 -11.90 0.72 -4.90
N LEU A 52 -11.39 -0.33 -5.54
CA LEU A 52 -11.66 -0.60 -6.95
C LEU A 52 -13.17 -0.70 -7.19
N VAL A 53 -13.59 -0.39 -8.42
CA VAL A 53 -14.99 -0.55 -8.83
C VAL A 53 -15.47 -1.98 -8.54
N GLY A 54 -16.66 -2.10 -7.96
CA GLY A 54 -17.23 -3.38 -7.53
C GLY A 54 -16.72 -3.90 -6.17
N HIS A 55 -15.80 -3.19 -5.52
CA HIS A 55 -15.31 -3.50 -4.17
C HIS A 55 -15.75 -2.44 -3.16
N TYR A 56 -15.95 -2.85 -1.91
CA TYR A 56 -16.45 -2.00 -0.83
C TYR A 56 -15.73 -2.31 0.48
N GLY A 57 -15.67 -1.31 1.36
CA GLY A 57 -14.95 -1.36 2.63
C GLY A 57 -14.32 -0.01 2.98
N ASP A 58 -13.44 -0.02 3.97
CA ASP A 58 -12.51 1.03 4.35
C ASP A 58 -11.19 0.85 3.56
N PRO A 59 -10.90 1.75 2.60
CA PRO A 59 -9.71 1.68 1.76
C PRO A 59 -8.42 2.14 2.47
N THR A 60 -8.47 2.44 3.76
CA THR A 60 -7.27 2.69 4.59
C THR A 60 -6.80 1.44 5.33
N LYS A 61 -7.53 0.33 5.18
CA LYS A 61 -7.24 -0.97 5.80
C LYS A 61 -6.71 -1.95 4.75
N SER A 62 -5.53 -2.49 5.00
CA SER A 62 -4.91 -3.55 4.18
C SER A 62 -5.39 -4.96 4.51
N TYR A 63 -6.03 -5.17 5.65
CA TYR A 63 -6.57 -6.45 6.10
C TYR A 63 -7.70 -6.27 7.13
N GLY A 64 -8.45 -7.34 7.43
CA GLY A 64 -9.54 -7.35 8.43
C GLY A 64 -10.90 -7.71 7.82
N GLU A 65 -12.02 -7.39 8.48
CA GLU A 65 -13.36 -7.53 7.88
C GLU A 65 -13.74 -6.33 7.00
N PHE A 66 -13.14 -5.17 7.27
CA PHE A 66 -13.53 -3.91 6.65
C PHE A 66 -12.68 -3.52 5.44
N TYR A 67 -11.64 -4.26 5.04
CA TYR A 67 -10.85 -3.90 3.84
C TYR A 67 -11.68 -4.02 2.55
N CYS A 68 -11.18 -3.41 1.47
CA CYS A 68 -11.81 -3.47 0.15
C CYS A 68 -12.00 -4.92 -0.33
N SER A 69 -13.25 -5.39 -0.30
CA SER A 69 -13.63 -6.75 -0.67
C SER A 69 -14.81 -6.73 -1.66
N LEU A 70 -15.00 -7.83 -2.40
CA LEU A 70 -16.13 -7.95 -3.32
C LEU A 70 -17.40 -7.96 -2.47
N LYS A 71 -18.36 -7.09 -2.78
CA LYS A 71 -19.74 -7.33 -2.34
C LYS A 71 -20.34 -8.34 -3.31
N MET A 72 -20.81 -9.46 -2.76
CA MET A 72 -21.78 -10.33 -3.42
C MET A 72 -23.17 -9.71 -3.27
#